data_AF-A0A0N4XW95-F1
#
_entry.id   AF-A0A0N4XW95-F1
#
_cell.length_a   1.000
_cell.length_b   1.000
_cell.length_c   1.000
_cell.angle_alpha   90.00
_cell.angle_beta   90.00
_cell.angle_gamma   90.00
#
_symmetry.space_group_name_H-M   'P 1'
#
loop_
_entity.id
_entity.type
_entity.pdbx_description
1 polymer ?
#
loop_
_entity_poly.entity_id
_entity_poly.type
_entity_poly.pdbx_seq_one_letter_code
_entity_poly.pdbx_strand_id
1 'polypeptide(L)'
;MFLSSPLFKDTALSKGRSIYPKVTVFSEILPLASKNVSNSKKGRPATSSCTQELQALFGCLRKWEFDDKPCGKQHSAYMDCVHEAERVAKEYKEAAVKGTLGEGAGGKSLTSAQFNKLMTLFPQPDLGKRPYRQMKRLPTQSYAEDMFHRKHLKGAMAALKKFFIKQKLAKKQKQNRPMPQWARMKTGNTMKYNAKRRHWRRTKLKL
;
A
#
# COMPACT_ATOMS: atom_id res chain seq x y z
N MET A 1 10.69 -49.21 -35.29
CA MET A 1 10.27 -47.82 -34.98
C MET A 1 8.80 -47.68 -35.31
N PHE A 2 8.10 -46.67 -34.78
CA PHE A 2 6.65 -46.36 -34.95
C PHE A 2 5.69 -46.86 -33.85
N LEU A 3 5.95 -46.44 -32.61
CA LEU A 3 4.88 -46.19 -31.63
C LEU A 3 4.49 -44.72 -31.70
N SER A 4 3.83 -44.29 -32.78
CA SER A 4 3.14 -43.00 -32.81
C SER A 4 1.72 -43.21 -32.25
N SER A 5 1.64 -43.35 -30.92
CA SER A 5 0.37 -43.51 -30.21
C SER A 5 -0.56 -42.33 -30.51
N PRO A 6 -1.81 -42.56 -30.98
CA PRO A 6 -2.75 -41.51 -31.34
C PRO A 6 -3.32 -40.75 -30.14
N LEU A 7 -2.91 -41.11 -28.92
CA LEU A 7 -3.36 -40.52 -27.65
C LEU A 7 -2.95 -39.05 -27.48
N PHE A 8 -1.93 -38.58 -28.21
CA PHE A 8 -1.45 -37.18 -28.14
C PHE A 8 -1.67 -36.39 -29.43
N LYS A 9 -2.51 -36.85 -30.36
CA LYS A 9 -2.94 -35.98 -31.48
C LYS A 9 -3.84 -34.88 -30.91
N ASP A 10 -3.43 -33.61 -31.04
CA ASP A 10 -4.16 -32.42 -30.56
C ASP A 10 -5.64 -32.40 -31.00
N THR A 11 -5.95 -33.03 -32.14
CA THR A 11 -7.31 -33.17 -32.67
C THR A 11 -8.20 -34.10 -31.86
N ALA A 12 -7.66 -35.09 -31.15
CA ALA A 12 -8.41 -36.03 -30.29
C ALA A 12 -8.80 -35.41 -28.94
N LEU A 13 -8.01 -34.45 -28.44
CA LEU A 13 -8.31 -33.69 -27.20
C LEU A 13 -9.46 -32.68 -27.39
N SER A 14 -9.84 -32.36 -28.63
CA SER A 14 -10.84 -31.32 -28.94
C SER A 14 -12.30 -31.71 -28.64
N LYS A 15 -12.59 -32.99 -28.38
CA LYS A 15 -13.96 -33.51 -28.17
C LYS A 15 -14.30 -33.84 -26.71
N GLY A 16 -13.54 -33.31 -25.74
CA GLY A 16 -13.86 -33.41 -24.31
C GLY A 16 -14.71 -32.24 -23.83
N ARG A 17 -15.63 -32.48 -22.89
CA ARG A 17 -16.17 -31.40 -22.05
C ARG A 17 -14.98 -30.70 -21.39
N SER A 18 -15.01 -29.36 -21.33
CA SER A 18 -14.00 -28.58 -20.61
C SER A 18 -13.76 -29.18 -19.23
N ILE A 19 -12.49 -29.51 -18.94
CA ILE A 19 -12.04 -29.97 -17.62
C ILE A 19 -12.26 -28.85 -16.58
N TYR A 20 -12.27 -27.59 -17.03
CA TYR A 20 -12.53 -26.43 -16.19
C TYR A 20 -14.03 -26.23 -15.93
N PRO A 21 -14.41 -25.90 -14.69
CA PRO A 21 -15.79 -25.65 -14.33
C PRO A 21 -16.34 -24.45 -15.11
N LYS A 22 -17.65 -24.51 -15.46
CA LYS A 22 -18.34 -23.43 -16.18
C LYS A 22 -18.47 -22.15 -15.36
N VAL A 23 -18.38 -22.25 -14.03
CA VAL A 23 -18.48 -21.13 -13.10
C VAL A 23 -17.20 -21.10 -12.26
N THR A 24 -16.48 -19.98 -12.33
CA THR A 24 -15.32 -19.72 -11.48
C THR A 24 -15.79 -19.17 -10.14
N VAL A 25 -15.74 -19.99 -9.08
CA VAL A 25 -16.07 -19.57 -7.71
C VAL A 25 -14.97 -18.69 -7.12
N PHE A 26 -13.72 -18.95 -7.51
CA PHE A 26 -12.54 -18.23 -7.06
C PHE A 26 -11.64 -17.90 -8.24
N SER A 27 -11.14 -16.67 -8.29
CA SER A 27 -10.16 -16.22 -9.27
C SER A 27 -8.87 -15.82 -8.57
N GLU A 28 -7.77 -16.44 -8.99
CA GLU A 28 -6.44 -16.18 -8.46
C GLU A 28 -5.91 -14.84 -8.98
N ILE A 29 -5.91 -13.82 -8.11
CA ILE A 29 -5.21 -12.56 -8.39
C ILE A 29 -3.69 -12.73 -8.21
N LEU A 30 -3.32 -13.58 -7.25
CA LEU A 30 -1.96 -14.01 -6.99
C LEU A 30 -1.94 -15.55 -7.02
N PRO A 31 -0.83 -16.16 -7.44
CA PRO A 31 -0.72 -17.61 -7.45
C PRO A 31 -0.96 -18.13 -6.03
N LEU A 32 -1.68 -19.25 -5.92
CA LEU A 32 -1.85 -20.01 -4.67
C LEU A 32 -0.55 -20.73 -4.25
N ALA A 33 0.53 -19.96 -4.12
CA ALA A 33 1.83 -20.42 -3.68
C ALA A 33 2.25 -19.65 -2.43
N SER A 34 2.80 -20.37 -1.45
CA SER A 34 3.39 -19.77 -0.26
C SER A 34 4.63 -18.94 -0.61
N LYS A 35 5.14 -18.18 0.36
CA LYS A 35 6.38 -17.40 0.25
C LYS A 35 7.40 -17.92 1.26
N ASN A 36 8.67 -17.95 0.87
CA ASN A 36 9.80 -18.26 1.77
C ASN A 36 10.12 -17.10 2.74
N VAL A 37 9.25 -16.09 2.83
CA VAL A 37 9.43 -14.93 3.70
C VAL A 37 8.10 -14.59 4.36
N SER A 38 8.11 -14.51 5.68
CA SER A 38 7.05 -13.90 6.47
C SER A 38 7.43 -12.45 6.81
N ASN A 39 6.44 -11.57 6.79
CA ASN A 39 6.63 -10.16 7.13
C ASN A 39 5.72 -9.83 8.31
N SER A 40 6.32 -9.68 9.49
CA SER A 40 5.61 -9.25 10.71
C SER A 40 5.68 -7.73 10.86
N LYS A 41 4.66 -7.17 11.51
CA LYS A 41 4.66 -5.75 11.90
C LYS A 41 5.78 -5.54 12.91
N LYS A 42 6.73 -4.66 12.59
CA LYS A 42 7.82 -4.31 13.50
C LYS A 42 7.26 -3.68 14.77
N GLY A 43 7.51 -4.33 15.91
CA GLY A 43 7.27 -3.76 17.22
C GLY A 43 8.17 -2.54 17.46
N ARG A 44 7.75 -1.67 18.39
CA ARG A 44 8.59 -0.59 18.89
C ARG A 44 8.94 -0.90 20.35
N PRO A 45 10.17 -0.61 20.81
CA PRO A 45 10.50 -0.77 22.21
C PRO A 45 9.61 0.16 23.06
N ALA A 46 9.27 -0.28 24.25
CA ALA A 46 8.60 0.54 25.25
C ALA A 46 9.63 1.47 25.91
N THR A 47 10.12 2.48 25.17
CA THR A 47 10.97 3.54 25.71
C THR A 47 10.14 4.76 26.08
N SER A 48 10.55 5.48 27.11
CA SER A 48 9.98 6.80 27.43
C SER A 48 10.17 7.73 26.23
N SER A 49 9.14 8.48 25.85
CA SER A 49 9.17 9.38 24.69
C SER A 49 9.88 10.71 24.96
N CYS A 50 10.66 10.80 26.04
CA CYS A 50 11.35 12.01 26.53
C CYS A 50 10.48 13.28 26.60
N THR A 51 9.16 13.13 26.70
CA THR A 51 8.20 14.24 26.66
C THR A 51 8.22 15.09 27.92
N GLN A 52 8.54 14.48 29.07
CA GLN A 52 8.66 15.18 30.35
C GLN A 52 9.86 16.12 30.37
N GLU A 53 11.04 15.63 29.97
CA GLU A 53 12.26 16.44 29.86
C GLU A 53 12.12 17.55 28.82
N LEU A 54 11.46 17.24 27.70
CA LEU A 54 11.18 18.22 26.66
C LEU A 54 10.26 19.35 27.17
N GLN A 55 9.23 19.01 27.96
CA GLN A 55 8.35 20.01 28.58
C GLN A 55 9.10 20.87 29.61
N ALA A 56 10.03 20.30 30.38
CA ALA A 56 10.87 21.03 31.31
C ALA A 56 11.82 22.01 30.60
N LEU A 57 12.42 21.58 29.47
CA LEU A 57 13.26 22.43 28.62
C LEU A 57 12.46 23.60 28.04
N PHE A 58 11.30 23.33 27.43
CA PHE A 58 10.43 24.41 26.93
C PHE A 58 9.94 25.35 28.03
N GLY A 59 9.73 24.83 29.25
CA GLY A 59 9.41 25.64 30.41
C GLY A 59 10.53 26.63 30.79
N CYS A 60 11.80 26.23 30.61
CA CYS A 60 12.96 27.10 30.81
C CYS A 60 13.12 28.10 29.67
N LEU A 61 13.06 27.65 28.42
CA LEU A 61 13.21 28.50 27.23
C LEU A 61 12.19 29.63 27.21
N ARG A 62 10.93 29.35 27.58
CA ARG A 62 9.90 30.39 27.67
C ARG A 62 10.20 31.49 28.69
N LYS A 63 11.00 31.22 29.73
CA LYS A 63 11.37 32.20 30.75
C LYS A 63 12.50 33.14 30.29
N TRP A 64 13.30 32.71 29.33
CA TRP A 64 14.50 33.41 28.86
C TRP A 64 14.41 33.75 27.37
N GLU A 65 13.21 34.02 26.85
CA GLU A 65 12.99 34.39 25.44
C GLU A 65 13.62 33.42 24.42
N PHE A 66 13.70 32.13 24.78
CA PHE A 66 14.32 31.06 24.00
C PHE A 66 15.85 31.11 23.89
N ASP A 67 16.53 31.77 24.83
CA ASP A 67 17.97 31.62 25.01
C ASP A 67 18.33 30.29 25.67
N ASP A 68 19.14 29.48 24.97
CA ASP A 68 19.54 28.14 25.44
C ASP A 68 20.61 28.16 26.56
N LYS A 69 21.43 29.22 26.61
CA LYS A 69 22.56 29.35 27.56
C LYS A 69 22.15 29.14 29.03
N PRO A 70 21.08 29.78 29.54
CA PRO A 70 20.63 29.57 30.92
C PRO A 70 19.94 28.20 31.16
N CYS A 71 19.54 27.49 30.09
CA CYS A 71 18.77 26.24 30.16
C CYS A 71 19.63 24.97 29.99
N GLY A 72 20.95 25.08 30.17
CA GLY A 72 21.89 23.96 29.94
C GLY A 72 21.57 22.68 30.73
N LYS A 73 21.04 22.79 31.94
CA LYS A 73 20.66 21.63 32.78
C LYS A 73 19.48 20.85 32.20
N GLN A 74 18.44 21.55 31.75
CA GLN A 74 17.26 20.95 31.13
C GLN A 74 17.62 20.38 29.75
N HIS A 75 18.52 21.06 29.04
CA HIS A 75 18.99 20.59 27.75
C HIS A 75 19.81 19.30 27.86
N SER A 76 20.73 19.20 28.82
CA SER A 76 21.51 17.97 29.03
C SER A 76 20.61 16.80 29.45
N ALA A 77 19.67 17.02 30.38
CA ALA A 77 18.72 15.98 30.80
C ALA A 77 17.86 15.46 29.64
N TYR A 78 17.40 16.35 28.75
CA TYR A 78 16.69 15.95 27.53
C TYR A 78 17.58 15.13 26.60
N MET A 79 18.80 15.58 26.34
CA MET A 79 19.74 14.88 25.46
C MET A 79 20.14 13.51 26.00
N ASP A 80 20.33 13.38 27.32
CA ASP A 80 20.62 12.11 27.97
C ASP A 80 19.48 11.10 27.76
N CYS A 81 18.23 11.54 27.94
CA CYS A 81 17.04 10.72 27.66
C CYS A 81 16.98 10.29 26.19
N VAL A 82 17.26 11.20 25.25
CA VAL A 82 17.27 10.88 23.81
C VAL A 82 18.34 9.85 23.48
N HIS A 83 19.55 10.03 24.00
CA HIS A 83 20.65 9.08 23.77
C HIS A 83 20.39 7.71 24.39
N GLU A 84 19.72 7.65 25.53
CA GLU A 84 19.29 6.39 26.13
C GLU A 84 18.20 5.71 25.28
N ALA A 85 17.18 6.45 24.85
CA ALA A 85 16.13 5.93 23.97
C ALA A 85 16.69 5.41 22.64
N GLU A 86 17.70 6.09 22.08
CA GLU A 86 18.42 5.61 20.89
C GLU A 86 19.20 4.33 21.14
N ARG A 87 19.89 4.21 22.29
CA ARG A 87 20.61 3.00 22.68
C ARG A 87 19.65 1.82 22.81
N VAL A 88 18.56 1.98 23.56
CA VAL A 88 17.53 0.95 23.72
C VAL A 88 16.89 0.59 22.36
N ALA A 89 16.67 1.57 21.49
CA ALA A 89 16.14 1.31 20.15
C ALA A 89 17.11 0.53 19.25
N LYS A 90 18.43 0.75 19.38
CA LYS A 90 19.46 -0.03 18.67
C LYS A 90 19.48 -1.47 19.18
N GLU A 91 19.53 -1.66 20.50
CA GLU A 91 19.52 -2.98 21.14
C GLU A 91 18.26 -3.78 20.76
N TYR A 92 17.09 -3.13 20.78
CA TYR A 92 15.84 -3.75 20.34
C TYR A 92 15.86 -4.16 18.87
N LYS A 93 16.46 -3.34 17.98
CA LYS A 93 16.62 -3.71 16.56
C LYS A 93 17.55 -4.91 16.40
N GLU A 94 18.66 -4.95 17.13
CA GLU A 94 19.59 -6.08 17.08
C GLU A 94 18.94 -7.36 17.61
N ALA A 95 18.19 -7.27 18.71
CA ALA A 95 17.41 -8.39 19.26
C ALA A 95 16.32 -8.86 18.28
N ALA A 96 15.65 -7.94 17.59
CA ALA A 96 14.67 -8.27 16.53
C ALA A 96 15.32 -9.00 15.36
N VAL A 97 16.50 -8.57 14.90
CA VAL A 97 17.23 -9.23 13.79
C VAL A 97 17.69 -10.63 14.20
N LYS A 98 18.18 -10.79 15.44
CA LYS A 98 18.56 -12.10 16.00
C LYS A 98 17.35 -13.00 16.25
N GLY A 99 16.15 -12.43 16.30
CA GLY A 99 14.91 -13.15 16.58
C GLY A 99 14.80 -13.62 18.03
N THR A 100 15.47 -12.96 18.96
CA THR A 100 15.42 -13.28 20.41
C THR A 100 14.20 -12.68 21.10
N LEU A 101 13.59 -11.65 20.49
CA LEU A 101 12.34 -11.06 20.95
C LEU A 101 11.18 -12.01 20.66
N GLY A 102 10.65 -12.70 21.68
CA GLY A 102 9.47 -13.56 21.50
C GLY A 102 8.31 -12.80 20.86
N GLU A 103 7.79 -13.32 19.73
CA GLU A 103 6.60 -12.78 19.07
C GLU A 103 5.38 -13.62 19.51
N GLY A 104 4.28 -12.98 19.94
CA GLY A 104 2.99 -13.63 20.21
C GLY A 104 2.55 -13.62 21.68
N ALA A 105 1.24 -13.77 21.89
CA ALA A 105 0.64 -13.89 23.23
C ALA A 105 1.14 -15.16 23.91
N GLY A 106 2.11 -15.03 24.81
CA GLY A 106 2.68 -16.13 25.60
C GLY A 106 4.02 -16.67 25.11
N GLY A 107 4.68 -16.05 24.13
CA GLY A 107 6.06 -16.40 23.73
C GLY A 107 6.24 -17.79 23.09
N LYS A 108 5.13 -18.44 22.68
CA LYS A 108 5.14 -19.83 22.16
C LYS A 108 5.34 -19.93 20.65
N SER A 109 5.34 -18.82 19.90
CA SER A 109 5.55 -18.82 18.45
C SER A 109 6.95 -18.37 18.06
N LEU A 110 7.48 -18.98 16.99
CA LEU A 110 8.73 -18.57 16.36
C LEU A 110 8.64 -17.12 15.86
N THR A 111 9.74 -16.39 15.99
CA THR A 111 9.82 -15.02 15.47
C THR A 111 9.90 -15.02 13.95
N SER A 112 9.43 -13.95 13.32
CA SER A 112 9.56 -13.75 11.88
C SER A 112 11.00 -13.91 11.37
N ALA A 113 11.99 -13.42 12.12
CA ALA A 113 13.40 -13.60 11.80
C ALA A 113 13.85 -15.07 11.85
N GLN A 114 13.44 -15.81 12.89
CA GLN A 114 13.71 -17.25 13.01
C GLN A 114 13.05 -18.05 11.88
N PHE A 115 11.79 -17.74 11.57
CA PHE A 115 11.05 -18.35 10.47
C PHE A 115 11.72 -18.10 9.12
N ASN A 116 12.12 -16.86 8.85
CA ASN A 116 12.81 -16.52 7.60
C ASN A 116 14.16 -17.24 7.49
N LYS A 117 14.90 -17.38 8.59
CA LYS A 117 16.12 -18.20 8.63
C LYS A 117 15.83 -19.67 8.32
N LEU A 118 14.79 -20.26 8.90
CA LEU A 118 14.35 -21.63 8.59
C LEU A 118 14.03 -21.79 7.09
N MET A 119 13.31 -20.83 6.52
CA MET A 119 12.93 -20.85 5.10
C MET A 119 14.11 -20.63 4.14
N THR A 120 15.24 -20.04 4.61
CA THR A 120 16.49 -20.01 3.82
C THR A 120 17.20 -21.35 3.80
N LEU A 121 17.10 -22.14 4.87
CA LEU A 121 17.70 -23.47 4.96
C LEU A 121 16.90 -24.50 4.16
N PHE A 122 15.57 -24.41 4.22
CA PHE A 122 14.65 -25.32 3.55
C PHE A 122 13.68 -24.56 2.65
N PRO A 123 14.15 -24.07 1.49
CA PRO A 123 13.27 -23.41 0.53
C PRO A 123 12.32 -24.44 -0.08
N GLN A 124 11.02 -24.12 -0.21
CA GLN A 124 10.09 -25.06 -0.85
C GLN A 124 10.34 -25.10 -2.38
N PRO A 125 10.29 -26.29 -3.01
CA PRO A 125 10.82 -26.54 -4.36
C PRO A 125 10.06 -25.83 -5.50
N ASP A 126 8.84 -25.34 -5.27
CA ASP A 126 7.97 -24.74 -6.30
C ASP A 126 7.73 -23.23 -6.16
N LEU A 127 8.55 -22.52 -5.37
CA LEU A 127 8.39 -21.08 -5.21
C LEU A 127 9.04 -20.30 -6.36
N GLY A 128 8.20 -19.65 -7.16
CA GLY A 128 8.64 -18.57 -8.04
C GLY A 128 9.39 -17.50 -7.24
N LYS A 129 10.66 -17.25 -7.59
CA LYS A 129 11.45 -16.15 -7.03
C LYS A 129 10.70 -14.83 -7.25
N ARG A 130 10.71 -13.91 -6.28
CA ARG A 130 10.25 -12.53 -6.53
C ARG A 130 11.14 -11.93 -7.63
N PRO A 131 10.62 -11.38 -8.75
CA PRO A 131 9.23 -11.06 -9.08
C PRO A 131 8.64 -12.03 -10.12
N TYR A 132 7.32 -12.26 -10.05
CA TYR A 132 6.48 -12.56 -11.22
C TYR A 132 6.49 -11.32 -12.14
N ARG A 133 7.64 -11.11 -12.76
CA ARG A 133 8.02 -10.00 -13.64
C ARG A 133 7.32 -10.25 -14.96
N GLN A 134 6.12 -9.71 -15.15
CA GLN A 134 5.30 -9.99 -16.34
C GLN A 134 5.07 -11.51 -16.48
N MET A 135 4.01 -12.05 -15.88
CA MET A 135 3.52 -13.33 -16.41
C MET A 135 3.28 -13.08 -17.91
N LYS A 136 4.10 -13.69 -18.79
CA LYS A 136 3.76 -13.77 -20.22
C LYS A 136 2.37 -14.39 -20.21
N ARG A 137 1.39 -13.67 -20.77
CA ARG A 137 0.00 -14.14 -20.86
C ARG A 137 0.00 -15.61 -21.24
N LEU A 138 -0.72 -16.44 -20.48
CA LEU A 138 -1.01 -17.77 -20.99
C LEU A 138 -1.76 -17.58 -22.32
N PRO A 139 -1.50 -18.43 -23.34
CA PRO A 139 -2.14 -18.29 -24.66
C PRO A 139 -3.68 -18.20 -24.60
N THR A 140 -4.29 -18.70 -23.52
CA THR A 140 -5.73 -18.76 -23.28
C THR A 140 -6.30 -17.57 -22.48
N GLN A 141 -5.49 -16.61 -22.04
CA GLN A 141 -5.94 -15.53 -21.17
C GLN A 141 -6.52 -14.34 -21.97
N SER A 142 -7.82 -14.06 -21.78
CA SER A 142 -8.56 -12.98 -22.45
C SER A 142 -8.07 -11.60 -22.02
N TYR A 143 -7.92 -10.69 -22.99
CA TYR A 143 -7.55 -9.29 -22.76
C TYR A 143 -8.62 -8.48 -21.98
N ALA A 144 -9.83 -9.02 -21.83
CA ALA A 144 -10.94 -8.33 -21.17
C ALA A 144 -10.71 -8.09 -19.66
N GLU A 145 -9.88 -8.90 -19.00
CA GLU A 145 -9.64 -8.79 -17.55
C GLU A 145 -8.78 -7.58 -17.15
N ASP A 146 -7.92 -7.09 -18.06
CA ASP A 146 -7.09 -5.91 -17.83
C ASP A 146 -7.86 -4.58 -18.00
N MET A 147 -9.03 -4.62 -18.64
CA MET A 147 -9.77 -3.40 -19.01
C MET A 147 -10.50 -2.74 -17.84
N PHE A 148 -10.75 -3.47 -16.73
CA PHE A 148 -11.63 -3.00 -15.66
C PHE A 148 -11.02 -2.86 -14.26
N HIS A 149 -9.76 -3.28 -14.00
CA HIS A 149 -9.23 -3.37 -12.62
C HIS A 149 -7.92 -2.60 -12.28
N ARG A 150 -7.55 -1.56 -13.04
CA ARG A 150 -6.43 -0.66 -12.68
C ARG A 150 -6.84 0.79 -12.42
N LYS A 151 -7.76 1.02 -11.47
CA LYS A 151 -8.13 2.39 -11.07
C LYS A 151 -7.51 2.89 -9.75
N HIS A 152 -6.98 2.04 -8.88
CA HIS A 152 -6.60 2.46 -7.52
C HIS A 152 -5.15 2.22 -7.06
N LEU A 153 -4.22 1.86 -7.94
CA LEU A 153 -2.79 1.78 -7.59
C LEU A 153 -2.11 3.14 -7.82
N LYS A 154 -1.70 3.80 -6.73
CA LYS A 154 -0.80 4.99 -6.77
C LYS A 154 0.52 4.57 -7.43
N GLY A 155 0.83 5.14 -8.60
CA GLY A 155 2.10 4.95 -9.31
C GLY A 155 1.99 4.55 -10.78
N ALA A 156 0.80 4.19 -11.27
CA ALA A 156 0.57 3.99 -12.70
C ALA A 156 0.25 5.33 -13.37
N MET A 157 1.16 5.77 -14.25
CA MET A 157 1.05 6.87 -15.22
C MET A 157 -0.36 7.43 -15.36
N ALA A 158 -0.52 8.70 -14.99
CA ALA A 158 -1.72 9.48 -15.25
C ALA A 158 -2.21 9.21 -16.68
N ALA A 159 -3.44 8.69 -16.77
CA ALA A 159 -4.08 8.31 -18.01
C ALA A 159 -3.76 9.31 -19.13
N LEU A 160 -3.11 8.84 -20.20
CA LEU A 160 -2.94 9.59 -21.44
C LEU A 160 -4.32 9.72 -22.09
N LYS A 161 -5.16 10.60 -21.52
CA LYS A 161 -6.50 10.88 -22.03
C LYS A 161 -6.34 11.48 -23.42
N LYS A 162 -7.03 10.91 -24.41
CA LYS A 162 -7.09 11.49 -25.76
C LYS A 162 -7.51 12.97 -25.68
N PHE A 163 -6.97 13.81 -26.56
CA PHE A 163 -7.17 15.26 -26.56
C PHE A 163 -8.66 15.67 -26.50
N PHE A 164 -9.52 14.96 -27.23
CA PHE A 164 -10.98 15.16 -27.19
C PHE A 164 -11.59 14.95 -25.79
N ILE A 165 -11.12 13.96 -25.04
CA ILE A 165 -11.56 13.72 -23.66
C ILE A 165 -11.08 14.86 -22.76
N LYS A 166 -9.85 15.33 -22.94
CA LYS A 166 -9.30 16.49 -22.21
C LYS A 166 -10.12 17.76 -22.48
N GLN A 167 -10.47 18.06 -23.74
CA GLN A 167 -11.33 19.19 -24.08
C GLN A 167 -12.71 19.09 -23.43
N LYS A 168 -13.34 17.90 -23.47
CA LYS A 168 -14.65 17.67 -22.81
C LYS A 168 -14.55 17.92 -21.31
N LEU A 169 -13.50 17.44 -20.65
CA LEU A 169 -13.29 17.65 -19.22
C LEU A 169 -13.04 19.13 -18.88
N ALA A 170 -12.23 19.83 -19.68
CA ALA A 170 -11.96 21.26 -19.50
C ALA A 170 -13.23 22.11 -19.67
N LYS A 171 -14.03 21.84 -20.71
CA LYS A 171 -15.34 22.50 -20.92
C LYS A 171 -16.28 22.27 -19.75
N LYS A 172 -16.33 21.04 -19.22
CA LYS A 172 -17.14 20.71 -18.04
C LYS A 172 -16.62 21.36 -16.76
N GLN A 173 -15.31 21.49 -16.58
CA GLN A 173 -14.74 22.22 -15.44
C GLN A 173 -15.12 23.71 -15.48
N LYS A 174 -15.08 24.35 -16.66
CA LYS A 174 -15.50 25.74 -16.86
C LYS A 174 -17.00 25.94 -16.57
N GLN A 175 -17.85 24.99 -16.98
CA GLN A 175 -19.30 25.00 -16.68
C GLN A 175 -19.64 24.82 -15.19
N ASN A 176 -18.74 24.24 -14.39
CA ASN A 176 -18.97 23.94 -12.96
C ASN A 176 -18.32 24.95 -12.00
N ARG A 177 -17.77 26.05 -12.50
CA ARG A 177 -17.22 27.14 -11.68
C ARG A 177 -18.32 27.75 -10.80
N PRO A 178 -18.02 28.13 -9.55
CA PRO A 178 -18.99 28.76 -8.66
C PRO A 178 -19.49 30.08 -9.28
N MET A 179 -20.75 30.44 -9.03
CA MET A 179 -21.30 31.71 -9.50
C MET A 179 -20.50 32.88 -8.89
N PRO A 180 -20.09 33.88 -9.70
CA PRO A 180 -19.40 35.05 -9.20
C PRO A 180 -20.21 35.78 -8.13
N GLN A 181 -19.52 36.37 -7.15
CA GLN A 181 -20.14 37.03 -6.00
C GLN A 181 -21.04 38.20 -6.41
N TRP A 182 -20.65 38.99 -7.42
CA TRP A 182 -21.48 40.10 -7.90
C TRP A 182 -22.84 39.63 -8.47
N ALA A 183 -22.89 38.48 -9.15
CA ALA A 183 -24.13 37.91 -9.67
C ALA A 183 -25.03 37.38 -8.54
N ARG A 184 -24.41 36.86 -7.48
CA ARG A 184 -25.10 36.45 -6.25
C ARG A 184 -25.70 37.65 -5.49
N MET A 185 -25.00 38.78 -5.48
CA MET A 185 -25.47 40.03 -4.88
C MET A 185 -26.66 40.62 -5.65
N LYS A 186 -26.62 40.62 -7.00
CA LYS A 186 -27.75 41.09 -7.83
C LYS A 186 -29.06 40.31 -7.65
N THR A 187 -28.98 39.03 -7.25
CA THR A 187 -30.15 38.14 -7.09
C THR A 187 -30.57 37.93 -5.63
N GLY A 188 -29.97 38.67 -4.68
CA GLY A 188 -30.35 38.58 -3.27
C GLY A 188 -30.24 37.16 -2.68
N ASN A 189 -29.24 36.38 -3.11
CA ASN A 189 -29.04 34.97 -2.69
C ASN A 189 -30.19 33.99 -3.01
N THR A 190 -31.18 34.35 -3.83
CA THR A 190 -32.22 33.39 -4.28
C THR A 190 -31.62 32.24 -5.08
N MET A 191 -30.63 32.52 -5.94
CA MET A 191 -29.85 31.50 -6.65
C MET A 191 -28.65 31.00 -5.82
N LYS A 192 -28.90 30.07 -4.88
CA LYS A 192 -27.84 29.52 -3.99
C LYS A 192 -26.91 28.50 -4.68
N TYR A 193 -27.38 27.77 -5.70
CA TYR A 193 -26.64 26.68 -6.36
C TYR A 193 -26.94 26.59 -7.87
N ASN A 194 -25.99 26.06 -8.66
CA ASN A 194 -26.19 25.76 -10.09
C ASN A 194 -26.74 24.33 -10.25
N ALA A 195 -28.00 24.19 -10.68
CA ALA A 195 -28.68 22.90 -10.84
C ALA A 195 -27.95 21.93 -11.81
N LYS A 196 -27.23 22.45 -12.82
CA LYS A 196 -26.47 21.64 -13.79
C LYS A 196 -25.20 21.00 -13.20
N ARG A 197 -24.83 21.35 -11.96
CA ARG A 197 -23.56 20.94 -11.33
C ARG A 197 -23.55 19.48 -10.84
N ARG A 198 -24.70 18.85 -10.63
CA ARG A 198 -24.80 17.77 -9.62
C ARG A 198 -24.68 16.32 -10.06
N HIS A 199 -24.41 15.96 -11.32
CA HIS A 199 -24.45 14.50 -11.61
C HIS A 199 -23.43 13.88 -12.57
N TRP A 200 -22.63 14.65 -13.30
CA TRP A 200 -21.71 14.04 -14.28
C TRP A 200 -20.49 13.32 -13.63
N ARG A 201 -20.04 13.77 -12.44
CA ARG A 201 -18.95 13.09 -11.70
C ARG A 201 -19.33 11.65 -11.30
N ARG A 202 -20.59 11.44 -10.91
CA ARG A 202 -21.10 10.13 -10.42
C ARG A 202 -21.61 9.21 -11.54
N THR A 203 -22.22 9.75 -12.61
CA THR A 203 -22.80 8.92 -13.69
C THR A 203 -21.91 8.72 -14.92
N LYS A 204 -21.08 9.71 -15.29
CA LYS A 204 -20.31 9.65 -16.55
C LYS A 204 -18.85 9.26 -16.37
N LEU A 205 -18.27 9.46 -15.18
CA LEU A 205 -16.86 9.16 -14.94
C LEU A 205 -16.58 7.89 -14.13
N LYS A 206 -17.57 7.33 -13.40
CA LYS A 206 -17.36 6.21 -12.46
C LYS A 206 -16.04 6.41 -11.67
N LEU A 207 -15.93 7.59 -11.05
CA LEU A 207 -14.97 7.94 -10.00
C LEU A 207 -15.71 7.88 -8.67
#